data_AF-A0A936XY82-F1
#
_entry.id   AF-A0A936XY82-F1
#
_cell.length_a   1.000
_cell.length_b   1.000
_cell.length_c   1.000
_cell.angle_alpha   90.00
_cell.angle_beta   90.00
_cell.angle_gamma   90.00
#
_symmetry.space_group_name_H-M   'P 1'
#
loop_
_entity.id
_entity.type
_entity.pdbx_description
1 polymer ?
#
loop_
_entity_poly.entity_id
_entity_poly.type
_entity_poly.pdbx_seq_one_letter_code
_entity_poly.pdbx_strand_id
1 'polypeptide(L)'
;MNLSAFENEISFKDETQKISFEKLIGLVDESCKEIRSVSHQMMPNALLKSGLASAVKEFIDKIDNRIIKINLHAEGLNDRLDSNTETVLYRVIRGVCEQCDQTFRGNQP
;
A
#
# COMPACT_ATOMS: atom_id res chain seq x y z
N MET A 1 10.39 -11.97 -12.30
CA MET A 1 11.46 -11.92 -13.30
C MET A 1 12.63 -12.70 -12.74
N ASN A 2 13.24 -13.60 -13.53
CA ASN A 2 14.36 -14.41 -13.07
C ASN A 2 15.68 -13.66 -13.34
N LEU A 3 15.98 -12.64 -12.52
CA LEU A 3 17.19 -11.81 -12.71
C LEU A 3 18.49 -12.58 -12.43
N SER A 4 18.42 -13.66 -11.66
CA SER A 4 19.54 -14.59 -11.43
C SER A 4 19.97 -15.35 -12.70
N ALA A 5 19.14 -15.41 -13.74
CA ALA A 5 19.55 -15.94 -15.04
C ALA A 5 20.49 -14.97 -15.78
N PHE A 6 20.30 -13.66 -15.62
CA PHE A 6 21.12 -12.62 -16.25
C PHE A 6 22.50 -12.47 -15.59
N GLU A 7 22.65 -12.85 -14.33
CA GLU A 7 23.93 -12.82 -13.61
C GLU A 7 24.98 -13.72 -14.27
N ASN A 8 24.56 -14.81 -14.91
CA ASN A 8 25.46 -15.75 -15.61
C ASN A 8 25.87 -15.29 -17.02
N GLU A 9 25.15 -14.33 -17.62
CA GLU A 9 25.48 -13.78 -18.95
C GLU A 9 26.35 -12.52 -18.88
N ILE A 10 26.51 -11.93 -17.69
CA ILE A 10 27.28 -10.70 -17.47
C ILE A 10 28.70 -11.04 -17.03
N SER A 11 29.70 -10.62 -17.81
CA SER A 11 31.09 -10.68 -17.38
C SER A 11 31.44 -9.43 -16.56
N PHE A 12 31.64 -9.61 -15.26
CA PHE A 12 32.08 -8.53 -14.36
C PHE A 12 33.58 -8.29 -14.53
N LYS A 13 33.99 -7.04 -14.73
CA LYS A 13 35.41 -6.68 -14.86
C LYS A 13 36.15 -6.66 -13.53
N ASP A 14 35.45 -6.43 -12.43
CA ASP A 14 36.00 -6.39 -11.08
C ASP A 14 34.95 -6.72 -9.99
N GLU A 15 35.43 -6.99 -8.77
CA GLU A 15 34.61 -7.30 -7.59
C GLU A 15 33.64 -6.17 -7.24
N THR A 16 33.99 -4.92 -7.55
CA THR A 16 33.20 -3.72 -7.26
C THR A 16 31.96 -3.65 -8.15
N GLN A 17 32.07 -4.05 -9.41
CA GLN A 17 30.93 -4.19 -10.32
C GLN A 17 29.99 -5.28 -9.86
N LYS A 18 30.51 -6.41 -9.36
CA LYS A 18 29.68 -7.50 -8.82
C LYS A 18 28.88 -7.04 -7.60
N ILE A 19 29.53 -6.38 -6.63
CA ILE A 19 28.86 -5.83 -5.44
C ILE A 19 27.82 -4.77 -5.82
N SER A 20 28.13 -3.91 -6.78
CA SER A 20 27.19 -2.90 -7.29
C SER A 20 25.98 -3.52 -7.96
N PHE A 21 26.18 -4.61 -8.71
CA PHE A 21 25.10 -5.36 -9.35
C PHE A 21 24.20 -6.04 -8.33
N GLU A 22 24.76 -6.74 -7.34
CA GLU A 22 23.99 -7.36 -6.24
C GLU A 22 23.14 -6.32 -5.49
N LYS A 23 23.67 -5.11 -5.26
CA LYS A 23 22.89 -4.01 -4.69
C LYS A 23 21.74 -3.56 -5.58
N LEU A 24 21.96 -3.47 -6.90
CA LEU A 24 20.90 -3.13 -7.85
C LEU A 24 19.80 -4.21 -7.90
N ILE A 25 20.17 -5.48 -7.87
CA ILE A 25 19.22 -6.60 -7.74
C ILE A 25 18.39 -6.44 -6.46
N GLY A 26 19.05 -6.17 -5.33
CA GLY A 26 18.39 -5.93 -4.05
C GLY A 26 17.39 -4.78 -4.09
N LEU A 27 17.76 -3.65 -4.70
CA LEU A 27 16.88 -2.48 -4.86
C LEU A 27 15.67 -2.77 -5.76
N VAL A 28 15.86 -3.54 -6.84
CA VAL A 28 14.76 -3.96 -7.72
C VAL A 28 13.82 -4.92 -7.00
N ASP A 29 14.36 -5.84 -6.18
CA ASP A 29 13.55 -6.78 -5.39
C ASP A 29 12.75 -6.06 -4.28
N GLU A 30 13.37 -5.09 -3.60
CA GLU A 30 12.70 -4.15 -2.67
C GLU A 30 11.56 -3.41 -3.39
N SER A 31 11.83 -2.79 -4.54
CA SER A 31 10.81 -2.08 -5.32
C SER A 31 9.66 -3.01 -5.75
N CYS A 32 10.00 -4.24 -6.14
CA CYS A 32 9.03 -5.28 -6.50
C CYS A 32 8.19 -5.76 -5.31
N LYS A 33 8.77 -5.82 -4.11
CA LYS A 33 8.06 -6.12 -2.85
C LYS A 33 7.13 -4.98 -2.47
N GLU A 34 7.59 -3.74 -2.64
CA GLU A 34 6.80 -2.55 -2.33
C GLU A 34 5.58 -2.44 -3.27
N ILE A 35 5.77 -2.61 -4.57
CA ILE A 35 4.67 -2.66 -5.56
C ILE A 35 3.68 -3.78 -5.25
N ARG A 36 4.18 -4.97 -4.86
CA ARG A 36 3.32 -6.09 -4.46
C ARG A 36 2.58 -5.79 -3.16
N SER A 37 3.21 -5.16 -2.18
CA SER A 37 2.60 -4.74 -0.92
C SER A 37 1.48 -3.74 -1.17
N VAL A 38 1.73 -2.71 -1.98
CA VAL A 38 0.73 -1.73 -2.41
C VAL A 38 -0.44 -2.43 -3.11
N SER A 39 -0.16 -3.39 -3.99
CA SER A 39 -1.18 -4.16 -4.72
C SER A 39 -1.94 -5.17 -3.85
N HIS A 40 -1.34 -5.72 -2.79
CA HIS A 40 -2.03 -6.62 -1.85
C HIS A 40 -2.89 -5.84 -0.85
N GLN A 41 -2.52 -4.59 -0.55
CA GLN A 41 -3.36 -3.67 0.24
C GLN A 41 -4.57 -3.13 -0.54
N MET A 42 -4.68 -3.44 -1.84
CA MET A 42 -5.75 -2.95 -2.71
C MET A 42 -7.07 -3.74 -2.62
N MET A 43 -7.11 -4.87 -1.91
CA MET A 43 -8.35 -5.55 -1.51
C MET A 43 -8.21 -5.98 -0.04
N PRO A 44 -8.65 -5.16 0.92
CA PRO A 44 -8.54 -5.51 2.33
C PRO A 44 -9.33 -6.78 2.61
N ASN A 45 -8.75 -7.73 3.33
CA ASN A 45 -9.49 -8.86 3.89
C ASN A 45 -10.71 -8.38 4.71
N ALA A 46 -10.63 -7.16 5.28
CA ALA A 46 -11.75 -6.49 5.94
C ALA A 46 -12.92 -6.19 4.98
N LEU A 47 -12.64 -5.71 3.76
CA LEU A 47 -13.68 -5.43 2.74
C LEU A 47 -14.42 -6.72 2.36
N LEU A 48 -13.69 -7.82 2.21
CA LEU A 48 -14.25 -9.13 1.86
C LEU A 48 -15.12 -9.72 2.98
N LYS A 49 -14.79 -9.46 4.25
CA LYS A 49 -15.44 -10.07 5.42
C LYS A 49 -16.58 -9.26 6.02
N SER A 50 -16.49 -7.92 6.01
CA SER A 50 -17.37 -7.06 6.81
C SER A 50 -17.95 -5.85 6.07
N GLY A 51 -17.71 -5.74 4.75
CA GLY A 51 -18.26 -4.70 3.89
C GLY A 51 -17.54 -3.36 4.00
N LEU A 52 -17.87 -2.41 3.11
CA LEU A 52 -17.17 -1.14 2.96
C LEU A 52 -17.11 -0.30 4.27
N ALA A 53 -18.24 -0.12 4.95
CA ALA A 53 -18.30 0.74 6.15
C ALA A 53 -17.39 0.23 7.28
N SER A 54 -17.41 -1.08 7.54
CA SER A 54 -16.57 -1.70 8.56
C SER A 54 -15.09 -1.63 8.21
N ALA A 55 -14.74 -1.88 6.95
CA ALA A 55 -13.36 -1.80 6.48
C ALA A 55 -12.78 -0.39 6.58
N VAL A 56 -13.57 0.63 6.21
CA VAL A 56 -13.17 2.04 6.34
C VAL A 56 -13.03 2.44 7.81
N LYS A 57 -13.93 1.97 8.69
CA LYS A 57 -13.83 2.23 10.13
C LYS A 57 -12.54 1.66 10.73
N GLU A 58 -12.25 0.39 10.45
CA GLU A 58 -11.03 -0.27 10.94
C GLU A 58 -9.77 0.43 10.42
N PHE A 59 -9.79 0.92 9.19
CA PHE A 59 -8.69 1.69 8.63
C PHE A 59 -8.53 3.05 9.34
N ILE A 60 -9.60 3.81 9.53
CA ILE A 60 -9.57 5.11 10.22
C ILE A 60 -9.12 4.96 11.68
N ASP A 61 -9.54 3.90 12.37
CA ASP A 61 -9.14 3.63 13.75
C ASP A 61 -7.62 3.37 13.91
N LYS A 62 -6.90 3.07 12.82
CA LYS A 62 -5.43 2.94 12.80
C LYS A 62 -4.71 4.28 12.62
N ILE A 63 -5.41 5.34 12.21
CA ILE A 63 -4.85 6.70 12.08
C ILE A 63 -4.73 7.32 13.47
N ASP A 64 -3.61 8.00 13.72
CA ASP A 64 -3.37 8.61 15.03
C ASP A 64 -4.29 9.81 15.25
N ASN A 65 -5.28 9.62 16.13
CA ASN A 65 -6.25 10.65 16.50
C ASN A 65 -5.64 11.92 17.12
N ARG A 66 -4.36 11.88 17.55
CA ARG A 66 -3.64 13.07 18.02
C ARG A 66 -3.20 14.00 16.89
N ILE A 67 -3.15 13.47 15.66
CA ILE A 67 -2.69 14.19 14.47
C ILE A 67 -3.90 14.68 13.68
N ILE A 68 -4.86 13.79 13.42
CA ILE A 68 -6.12 14.11 12.75
C ILE A 68 -7.26 13.42 13.46
N LYS A 69 -8.30 14.19 13.80
CA LYS A 69 -9.58 13.63 14.25
C LYS A 69 -10.45 13.32 13.04
N ILE A 70 -10.75 12.04 12.83
CA ILE A 70 -11.61 11.57 11.75
C ILE A 70 -12.91 11.03 12.34
N ASN A 71 -14.06 11.48 11.83
CA ASN A 71 -15.37 10.93 12.20
C ASN A 71 -16.00 10.29 10.96
N LEU A 72 -16.22 8.98 11.00
CA LEU A 72 -16.89 8.25 9.93
C LEU A 72 -18.40 8.23 10.18
N HIS A 73 -19.16 8.66 9.18
CA HIS A 73 -20.61 8.48 9.12
C HIS A 73 -20.94 7.68 7.85
N ALA A 74 -21.66 6.58 8.03
CA ALA A 74 -22.02 5.65 6.95
C ALA A 74 -23.50 5.30 7.08
N GLU A 75 -24.27 5.55 6.03
CA GLU A 75 -25.71 5.28 5.94
C GLU A 75 -26.01 4.62 4.60
N GLY A 76 -27.02 3.75 4.54
CA GLY A 76 -27.44 3.11 3.28
C GLY A 76 -26.53 1.99 2.76
N LEU A 77 -25.52 1.58 3.52
CA LEU A 77 -24.59 0.47 3.18
C LEU A 77 -25.05 -0.89 3.77
N ASN A 78 -26.36 -1.08 3.94
CA ASN A 78 -26.93 -2.31 4.50
C ASN A 78 -26.96 -3.45 3.47
N ASP A 79 -27.07 -3.12 2.18
CA ASP A 79 -26.96 -4.06 1.07
C ASP A 79 -25.52 -4.08 0.54
N ARG A 80 -25.05 -5.27 0.12
CA ARG A 80 -23.71 -5.37 -0.46
C ARG A 80 -23.67 -4.65 -1.81
N LEU A 81 -22.79 -3.67 -1.91
CA LEU A 81 -22.44 -3.07 -3.18
C LEU A 81 -21.69 -4.09 -4.05
N ASP A 82 -21.67 -3.83 -5.36
CA ASP A 82 -20.82 -4.60 -6.27
C ASP A 82 -19.35 -4.57 -5.79
N SER A 83 -18.68 -5.71 -5.85
CA SER A 83 -17.34 -5.89 -5.28
C SER A 83 -16.29 -4.96 -5.90
N ASN A 84 -16.41 -4.64 -7.19
CA ASN A 84 -15.51 -3.67 -7.82
C ASN A 84 -15.81 -2.26 -7.30
N THR A 85 -17.08 -1.93 -7.11
CA THR A 85 -17.50 -0.63 -6.56
C THR A 85 -17.00 -0.45 -5.13
N GLU A 86 -17.16 -1.44 -4.25
CA GLU A 86 -16.61 -1.40 -2.88
C GLU A 86 -15.09 -1.20 -2.91
N THR A 87 -14.40 -1.92 -3.79
CA THR A 87 -12.94 -1.86 -3.91
C THR A 87 -12.47 -0.48 -4.34
N VAL A 88 -13.12 0.12 -5.34
CA VAL A 88 -12.78 1.46 -5.82
C VAL A 88 -13.06 2.51 -4.74
N LEU A 89 -14.23 2.46 -4.11
CA LEU A 89 -14.59 3.40 -3.03
C LEU A 89 -13.61 3.32 -1.86
N TYR A 90 -13.28 2.11 -1.42
CA TYR A 90 -12.31 1.91 -0.35
C TYR A 90 -10.94 2.53 -0.69
N ARG A 91 -10.44 2.30 -1.92
CA ARG A 91 -9.15 2.86 -2.36
C ARG A 91 -9.15 4.39 -2.36
N VAL A 92 -10.24 5.01 -2.84
CA VAL A 92 -10.36 6.48 -2.86
C VAL A 92 -10.36 7.02 -1.43
N ILE A 93 -11.20 6.47 -0.54
CA ILE A 93 -11.28 6.92 0.86
C ILE A 93 -9.93 6.76 1.55
N ARG A 94 -9.31 5.58 1.41
CA ARG A 94 -7.98 5.30 1.97
C ARG A 94 -6.94 6.31 1.49
N GLY A 95 -6.84 6.53 0.18
CA GLY A 95 -5.83 7.44 -0.38
C GLY A 95 -5.98 8.88 0.11
N VAL A 96 -7.22 9.37 0.22
CA VAL A 96 -7.47 10.71 0.76
C VAL A 96 -7.08 10.80 2.24
N CYS A 97 -7.46 9.82 3.05
CA CYS A 97 -7.11 9.81 4.47
C CYS A 97 -5.60 9.68 4.70
N GLU A 98 -4.89 8.84 3.94
CA GLU A 98 -3.43 8.71 4.01
C GLU A 98 -2.74 10.02 3.61
N GLN A 99 -3.19 10.67 2.54
CA GLN A 99 -2.66 11.96 2.10
C GLN A 99 -2.89 13.04 3.17
N CYS A 100 -4.07 13.07 3.79
CA CYS A 100 -4.34 13.96 4.90
C CYS A 100 -3.37 13.69 6.06
N ASP A 101 -3.29 12.44 6.57
CA ASP A 101 -2.40 12.08 7.68
C ASP A 101 -0.95 12.53 7.45
N GLN A 102 -0.41 12.29 6.26
CA GLN A 102 0.94 12.72 5.87
C GLN A 102 1.10 14.25 5.87
N THR A 103 0.10 14.97 5.35
CA THR A 103 0.13 16.44 5.29
C THR A 103 0.12 17.05 6.70
N PHE A 104 -0.66 16.50 7.63
CA PHE A 104 -0.72 17.01 8.99
C PHE A 104 0.48 16.59 9.84
N ARG A 105 1.08 15.41 9.59
CA ARG A 105 2.38 15.03 10.19
C ARG A 105 3.49 16.01 9.81
N GLY A 106 3.52 16.49 8.56
CA GLY A 106 4.51 17.45 8.08
C GLY A 106 4.37 18.88 8.63
N ASN A 107 3.25 19.19 9.29
CA ASN A 107 2.95 20.52 9.86
C ASN A 107 3.00 20.54 11.40
N GLN A 108 3.51 19.49 12.05
CA GLN A 108 3.77 19.55 13.50
C GLN A 108 5.04 20.38 13.78
N PRO A 109 4.99 21.36 14.70
CA PRO A 109 6.12 22.22 15.05
C PRO A 109 7.26 21.46 15.75
#